data_AF-A0A7J7KA25-F1
#
_entry.id   AF-A0A7J7KA25-F1
#
_cell.length_a   1.000
_cell.length_b   1.000
_cell.length_c   1.000
_cell.angle_alpha   90.00
_cell.angle_beta   90.00
_cell.angle_gamma   90.00
#
_symmetry.space_group_name_H-M   'P 1'
#
loop_
_entity.id
_entity.type
_entity.pdbx_description
1 polymer ?
#
loop_
_entity_poly.entity_id
_entity_poly.type
_entity_poly.pdbx_seq_one_letter_code
_entity_poly.pdbx_strand_id
1 'polypeptide(L)'
;MPLDPVSLESTIEFVAGSQHAPALYRPRKFATSNNYPLVEDATDEQYEDVPDIENDRDKYKIIKWAVEPGDVIVFHMKCLHGAPENLQPIQRRVLSTRWLGDDCVIAKRPWVTSPPTNGGLKPGDKAMCEEFPRIWSKSNQR
;
A
#
# COMPACT_ATOMS: atom_id res chain seq x y z
N MET A 1 5.81 8.11 -6.69
CA MET A 1 6.56 9.06 -7.53
C MET A 1 7.06 10.19 -6.64
N PRO A 2 8.39 10.32 -6.47
CA PRO A 2 8.97 11.34 -5.61
C PRO A 2 8.87 12.73 -6.26
N LEU A 3 8.68 13.76 -5.44
CA LEU A 3 8.77 15.17 -5.86
C LEU A 3 10.13 15.79 -5.49
N ASP A 4 10.92 15.08 -4.68
CA ASP A 4 12.25 15.44 -4.22
C ASP A 4 13.15 14.19 -4.33
N PRO A 5 14.48 14.33 -4.49
CA PRO A 5 15.41 13.19 -4.44
C PRO A 5 15.24 12.38 -3.14
N VAL A 6 15.28 11.06 -3.23
CA VAL A 6 15.20 10.16 -2.08
C VAL A 6 16.39 9.19 -2.12
N SER A 7 17.26 9.27 -1.12
CA SER A 7 18.44 8.42 -1.05
C SER A 7 18.10 6.99 -0.62
N LEU A 8 19.06 6.08 -0.81
CA LEU A 8 18.90 4.66 -0.54
C LEU A 8 18.62 4.35 0.94
N GLU A 9 19.07 5.22 1.85
CA GLU A 9 18.90 5.09 3.30
C GLU A 9 17.48 5.46 3.74
N SER A 10 16.75 6.25 2.95
CA SER A 10 15.43 6.80 3.30
C SER A 10 14.33 6.46 2.29
N THR A 11 14.62 5.61 1.30
CA THR A 11 13.66 5.17 0.28
C THR A 11 12.74 4.06 0.77
N ILE A 12 11.65 3.82 0.04
CA ILE A 12 10.75 2.69 0.31
C ILE A 12 11.47 1.36 0.07
N GLU A 13 11.25 0.43 0.98
CA GLU A 13 11.79 -0.93 0.98
C GLU A 13 10.67 -1.94 0.78
N PHE A 14 10.99 -3.06 0.14
CA PHE A 14 10.06 -4.16 -0.12
C PHE A 14 10.66 -5.50 0.29
N VAL A 15 9.85 -6.36 0.90
CA VAL A 15 10.21 -7.78 1.07
C VAL A 15 9.88 -8.50 -0.23
N ALA A 16 10.91 -8.87 -0.99
CA ALA A 16 10.75 -9.47 -2.32
C ALA A 16 9.96 -10.78 -2.24
N GLY A 17 8.89 -10.89 -3.04
CA GLY A 17 8.05 -12.09 -3.14
C GLY A 17 6.93 -12.18 -2.11
N SER A 18 6.88 -11.28 -1.13
CA SER A 18 5.86 -11.27 -0.07
C SER A 18 4.41 -11.17 -0.57
N GLN A 19 4.18 -10.63 -1.77
CA GLN A 19 2.85 -10.58 -2.38
C GLN A 19 2.23 -11.97 -2.64
N HIS A 20 3.07 -13.00 -2.77
CA HIS A 20 2.65 -14.39 -2.98
C HIS A 20 2.40 -15.16 -1.68
N ALA A 21 2.69 -14.56 -0.52
CA ALA A 21 2.39 -15.17 0.76
C ALA A 21 0.87 -15.43 0.89
N PRO A 22 0.48 -16.55 1.51
CA PRO A 22 -0.92 -16.86 1.78
C PRO A 22 -1.50 -15.93 2.86
N ALA A 23 -0.67 -15.51 3.81
CA ALA A 23 -1.04 -14.61 4.89
C ALA A 23 -1.54 -13.25 4.37
N LEU A 24 -2.54 -12.71 5.05
CA LEU A 24 -2.96 -11.33 4.94
C LEU A 24 -2.51 -10.61 6.20
N TYR A 25 -1.86 -9.46 6.07
CA TYR A 25 -1.34 -8.74 7.23
C TYR A 25 -2.21 -7.55 7.62
N ARG A 26 -2.27 -7.26 8.93
CA ARG A 26 -2.86 -6.02 9.43
C ARG A 26 -2.08 -4.81 8.89
N PRO A 27 -2.75 -3.76 8.39
CA PRO A 27 -2.06 -2.54 8.03
C PRO A 27 -1.52 -1.86 9.31
N ARG A 28 -0.37 -1.21 9.19
CA ARG A 28 0.28 -0.45 10.27
C ARG A 28 0.27 1.04 9.97
N LYS A 29 0.09 1.86 11.01
CA LYS A 29 0.19 3.33 10.91
C LYS A 29 1.65 3.73 10.69
N PHE A 30 1.91 4.52 9.65
CA PHE A 30 3.28 4.97 9.35
C PHE A 30 3.96 5.72 10.51
N ALA A 31 3.21 6.54 11.24
CA ALA A 31 3.78 7.39 12.29
C ALA A 31 4.12 6.65 13.60
N THR A 32 3.45 5.53 13.89
CA THR A 32 3.58 4.86 15.20
C THR A 32 3.94 3.39 15.07
N SER A 33 3.94 2.85 13.85
CA SER A 33 4.11 1.41 13.57
C SER A 33 3.09 0.52 14.30
N ASN A 34 1.99 1.05 14.81
CA ASN A 34 0.93 0.25 15.44
C ASN A 34 -0.04 -0.25 14.38
N ASN A 35 -0.65 -1.40 14.62
CA ASN A 35 -1.77 -1.87 13.80
C ASN A 35 -2.91 -0.84 13.81
N TYR A 36 -3.66 -0.78 12.71
CA TYR A 36 -4.91 -0.01 12.69
C TYR A 36 -5.89 -0.59 13.71
N PRO A 37 -6.59 0.27 14.47
CA PRO A 37 -7.60 -0.21 15.42
C PRO A 37 -8.77 -0.84 14.67
N LEU A 38 -9.36 -1.84 15.31
CA LEU A 38 -10.61 -2.42 14.83
C LEU A 38 -11.75 -1.41 15.01
N VAL A 39 -12.68 -1.41 14.07
CA VAL A 39 -13.99 -0.77 14.29
C VAL A 39 -14.83 -1.66 15.22
N GLU A 40 -15.77 -1.07 15.95
CA GLU A 40 -16.63 -1.79 16.89
C GLU A 40 -17.28 -3.02 16.23
N ASP A 41 -17.32 -4.14 16.96
CA ASP A 41 -17.86 -5.45 16.54
C ASP A 41 -17.18 -6.14 15.34
N ALA A 42 -16.02 -5.65 14.88
CA ALA A 42 -15.26 -6.30 13.83
C ALA A 42 -14.27 -7.33 14.38
N THR A 43 -14.14 -8.47 13.69
CA THR A 43 -13.06 -9.45 13.91
C THR A 43 -12.11 -9.44 12.71
N ASP A 44 -10.86 -9.79 12.97
CA ASP A 44 -9.80 -9.80 11.96
C ASP A 44 -9.00 -11.11 11.97
N GLU A 45 -9.64 -12.22 12.34
CA GLU A 45 -9.04 -13.55 12.48
C GLU A 45 -8.32 -14.05 11.21
N GLN A 46 -8.70 -13.53 10.05
CA GLN A 46 -8.06 -13.81 8.76
C GLN A 46 -6.76 -13.01 8.53
N TYR A 47 -6.38 -12.14 9.46
CA TYR A 47 -5.20 -11.28 9.38
C TYR A 47 -4.18 -11.59 10.47
N GLU A 48 -2.92 -11.57 10.06
CA GLU A 48 -1.75 -11.75 10.91
C GLU A 48 -1.06 -10.40 11.15
N ASP A 49 -0.27 -10.31 12.21
CA ASP A 49 0.61 -9.16 12.39
C ASP A 49 1.76 -9.23 11.38
N VAL A 50 2.18 -8.06 10.90
CA VAL A 50 3.41 -7.99 10.09
C VAL A 50 4.56 -8.49 10.97
N PRO A 51 5.37 -9.48 10.50
CA PRO A 51 6.54 -9.93 11.23
C PRO A 51 7.48 -8.78 11.54
N ASP A 52 8.35 -8.95 12.54
CA ASP A 52 9.35 -7.94 12.87
C ASP A 52 10.48 -7.91 11.84
N ILE A 53 10.20 -7.29 10.69
CA ILE A 53 11.13 -7.21 9.56
C ILE A 53 12.42 -6.49 9.96
N GLU A 54 12.35 -5.50 10.86
CA GLU A 54 13.50 -4.67 11.22
C GLU A 54 14.51 -5.40 12.11
N ASN A 55 14.04 -6.24 13.03
CA ASN A 55 14.94 -7.04 13.87
C ASN A 55 15.40 -8.34 13.19
N ASP A 56 14.71 -8.79 12.15
CA ASP A 56 14.99 -10.06 11.44
C ASP A 56 15.39 -9.83 9.96
N ARG A 57 16.04 -8.71 9.63
CA ARG A 57 16.32 -8.32 8.23
C ARG A 57 17.08 -9.38 7.43
N ASP A 58 17.94 -10.17 8.08
CA ASP A 58 18.72 -11.25 7.47
C ASP A 58 17.87 -12.43 6.97
N LYS A 59 16.65 -12.59 7.50
CA LYS A 59 15.69 -13.61 7.03
C LYS A 59 14.96 -13.21 5.75
N TYR A 60 15.05 -11.94 5.34
CA TYR A 60 14.27 -11.39 4.24
C TYR A 60 15.15 -10.84 3.12
N LYS A 61 14.75 -11.09 1.87
CA LYS A 61 15.32 -10.37 0.73
C LYS A 61 14.67 -9.00 0.61
N ILE A 62 15.28 -7.99 1.22
CA ILE A 62 14.81 -6.60 1.16
C ILE A 62 15.40 -5.91 -0.07
N ILE A 63 14.54 -5.34 -0.92
CA ILE A 63 14.94 -4.60 -2.13
C ILE A 63 14.49 -3.14 -2.03
N LYS A 64 15.33 -2.24 -2.56
CA LYS A 64 15.12 -0.79 -2.51
C LYS A 64 16.00 -0.07 -3.53
N TRP A 65 15.62 1.14 -3.90
CA TRP A 65 16.33 1.97 -4.87
C TRP A 65 16.31 3.44 -4.46
N ALA A 66 17.42 4.14 -4.65
CA ALA A 66 17.40 5.60 -4.67
C ALA A 66 16.57 6.06 -5.87
N VAL A 67 15.82 7.15 -5.70
CA VAL A 67 14.91 7.66 -6.72
C VAL A 67 15.00 9.18 -6.83
N GLU A 68 14.93 9.67 -8.06
CA GLU A 68 14.94 11.09 -8.40
C GLU A 68 13.56 11.55 -8.89
N PRO A 69 13.24 12.86 -8.86
CA PRO A 69 12.03 13.38 -9.48
C PRO A 69 11.90 12.92 -10.94
N GLY A 70 10.79 12.25 -11.25
CA GLY A 70 10.55 11.61 -12.56
C GLY A 70 10.54 10.08 -12.50
N ASP A 71 11.18 9.48 -11.49
CA ASP A 71 11.15 8.04 -11.29
C ASP A 71 9.79 7.55 -10.75
N VAL A 72 9.43 6.32 -11.11
CA VAL A 72 8.20 5.67 -10.64
C VAL A 72 8.50 4.27 -10.16
N ILE A 73 8.13 3.99 -8.91
CA ILE A 73 8.07 2.63 -8.37
C ILE A 73 6.61 2.17 -8.43
N VAL A 74 6.37 1.07 -9.15
CA VAL A 74 5.07 0.40 -9.25
C VAL A 74 5.19 -0.96 -8.58
N PHE A 75 4.27 -1.28 -7.66
CA PHE A 75 4.29 -2.53 -6.91
C PHE A 75 2.87 -3.02 -6.60
N HIS A 76 2.76 -4.32 -6.31
CA HIS A 76 1.49 -4.96 -5.97
C HIS A 76 1.06 -4.61 -4.53
N MET A 77 -0.23 -4.34 -4.29
CA MET A 77 -0.73 -3.90 -2.97
C MET A 77 -0.49 -4.89 -1.82
N LYS A 78 -0.38 -6.20 -2.12
CA LYS A 78 -0.02 -7.24 -1.13
C LYS A 78 1.47 -7.29 -0.77
N CYS A 79 2.34 -6.59 -1.50
CA CYS A 79 3.76 -6.59 -1.19
C CYS A 79 3.98 -5.93 0.16
N LEU A 80 4.63 -6.62 1.10
CA LEU A 80 5.09 -6.01 2.34
C LEU A 80 6.11 -4.92 2.00
N HIS A 81 5.80 -3.71 2.45
CA HIS A 81 6.61 -2.53 2.19
C HIS A 81 6.59 -1.60 3.40
N GLY A 82 7.69 -0.88 3.55
CA GLY A 82 7.87 0.13 4.58
C GLY A 82 8.90 1.13 4.11
N ALA A 83 9.03 2.25 4.80
CA ALA A 83 10.13 3.16 4.56
C ALA A 83 10.72 3.56 5.90
N PRO A 84 12.05 3.56 6.05
CA PRO A 84 12.70 4.08 7.24
C PRO A 84 12.44 5.59 7.37
N GLU A 85 12.87 6.11 8.52
CA GLU A 85 12.91 7.54 8.78
C GLU A 85 13.64 8.31 7.67
N ASN A 86 13.17 9.53 7.40
CA ASN A 86 13.86 10.43 6.51
C ASN A 86 15.04 11.08 7.24
N LEU A 87 16.27 10.66 6.91
CA LEU A 87 17.50 11.16 7.53
C LEU A 87 18.05 12.41 6.84
N GLN A 88 17.41 12.86 5.76
CA GLN A 88 17.84 14.04 5.01
C GLN A 88 17.30 15.33 5.63
N PRO A 89 18.01 16.47 5.48
CA PRO A 89 17.55 17.77 5.96
C PRO A 89 16.39 18.36 5.16
N ILE A 90 16.00 17.71 4.04
CA ILE A 90 14.88 18.09 3.19
C ILE A 90 13.66 17.20 3.46
N GLN A 91 12.46 17.74 3.26
CA GLN A 91 11.24 16.94 3.36
C GLN A 91 11.14 15.95 2.19
N ARG A 92 10.64 14.74 2.48
CA ARG A 92 10.31 13.73 1.47
C ARG A 92 8.86 13.90 1.02
N ARG A 93 8.62 14.55 -0.13
CA ARG A 93 7.28 14.66 -0.72
C ARG A 93 7.09 13.63 -1.83
N VAL A 94 5.96 12.92 -1.81
CA VAL A 94 5.69 11.80 -2.73
C VAL A 94 4.22 11.82 -3.16
N LEU A 95 3.97 11.66 -4.46
CA LEU A 95 2.65 11.30 -4.96
C LEU A 95 2.51 9.78 -4.97
N SER A 96 1.47 9.27 -4.32
CA SER A 96 1.05 7.88 -4.35
C SER A 96 -0.33 7.77 -4.98
N THR A 97 -0.47 6.93 -6.00
CA THR A 97 -1.75 6.61 -6.64
C THR A 97 -2.02 5.12 -6.50
N ARG A 98 -3.30 4.76 -6.45
CA ARG A 98 -3.76 3.37 -6.34
C ARG A 98 -4.64 3.05 -7.53
N TRP A 99 -4.39 1.90 -8.12
CA TRP A 99 -5.02 1.46 -9.36
C TRP A 99 -5.71 0.14 -9.07
N LEU A 100 -6.94 0.00 -9.53
CA LEU A 100 -7.79 -1.16 -9.30
C LEU A 100 -8.10 -1.82 -10.64
N GLY A 101 -8.26 -3.14 -10.63
CA GLY A 101 -8.79 -3.89 -11.78
C GLY A 101 -10.25 -3.49 -12.05
N ASP A 102 -10.71 -3.74 -13.28
CA ASP A 102 -12.10 -3.50 -13.68
C ASP A 102 -13.11 -4.48 -13.05
N ASP A 103 -12.60 -5.56 -12.44
CA ASP A 103 -13.33 -6.56 -11.67
C ASP A 103 -13.32 -6.30 -10.15
N CYS A 104 -12.64 -5.24 -9.68
CA CYS A 104 -12.55 -4.95 -8.26
C CYS A 104 -13.90 -4.50 -7.66
N VAL A 105 -14.20 -5.02 -6.47
CA VAL A 105 -15.37 -4.65 -5.67
C VAL A 105 -14.94 -4.04 -4.33
N ILE A 106 -15.82 -3.24 -3.75
CA ILE A 106 -15.63 -2.73 -2.39
C ILE A 106 -15.70 -3.91 -1.42
N ALA A 107 -14.68 -4.04 -0.59
CA ALA A 107 -14.60 -5.13 0.38
C ALA A 107 -14.81 -4.61 1.80
N LYS A 108 -15.50 -5.38 2.63
CA LYS A 108 -15.58 -5.09 4.07
C LYS A 108 -14.18 -5.22 4.67
N ARG A 109 -13.78 -4.25 5.47
CA ARG A 109 -12.52 -4.26 6.23
C ARG A 109 -12.85 -4.03 7.71
N PRO A 110 -12.09 -4.65 8.63
CA PRO A 110 -12.35 -4.50 10.05
C PRO A 110 -11.73 -3.22 10.64
N TRP A 111 -11.17 -2.35 9.80
CA TRP A 111 -10.61 -1.03 10.15
C TRP A 111 -11.08 0.01 9.14
N VAL A 112 -10.93 1.29 9.50
CA VAL A 112 -11.17 2.42 8.59
C VAL A 112 -10.17 2.39 7.43
N THR A 113 -10.67 2.41 6.20
CA THR A 113 -9.84 2.39 4.99
C THR A 113 -9.34 3.78 4.60
N SER A 114 -8.15 3.83 3.99
CA SER A 114 -7.58 5.05 3.41
C SER A 114 -7.22 4.82 1.93
N PRO A 115 -7.67 5.66 0.99
CA PRO A 115 -8.62 6.76 1.20
C PRO A 115 -9.98 6.24 1.70
N PRO A 116 -10.76 7.06 2.42
CA PRO A 116 -12.13 6.69 2.79
C PRO A 116 -12.95 6.52 1.50
N THR A 117 -13.86 5.55 1.50
CA THR A 117 -14.90 5.48 0.46
C THR A 117 -15.94 6.55 0.77
N ASN A 118 -16.04 7.57 -0.07
CA ASN A 118 -17.14 8.52 -0.01
C ASN A 118 -18.28 7.98 -0.91
N GLY A 119 -19.31 8.78 -1.18
CA GLY A 119 -20.26 8.43 -2.25
C GLY A 119 -21.24 7.27 -2.00
N GLY A 120 -21.23 6.64 -0.82
CA GLY A 120 -22.25 5.66 -0.42
C GLY A 120 -22.07 4.24 -0.98
N LEU A 121 -20.89 3.91 -1.52
CA LEU A 121 -20.57 2.55 -1.96
C LEU A 121 -20.60 1.56 -0.78
N LYS A 122 -21.14 0.37 -1.04
CA LYS A 122 -21.30 -0.71 -0.06
C LYS A 122 -20.42 -1.90 -0.42
N PRO A 123 -20.06 -2.75 0.57
CA PRO A 123 -19.39 -4.01 0.27
C PRO A 123 -20.11 -4.82 -0.81
N GLY A 124 -19.37 -5.26 -1.83
CA GLY A 124 -19.89 -5.96 -3.01
C GLY A 124 -20.14 -5.07 -4.22
N ASP A 125 -20.28 -3.75 -4.04
CA ASP A 125 -20.42 -2.82 -5.17
C ASP A 125 -19.14 -2.80 -6.00
N LYS A 126 -19.28 -2.59 -7.32
CA LYS A 126 -18.12 -2.37 -8.19
C LYS A 126 -17.38 -1.11 -7.75
N ALA A 127 -16.05 -1.21 -7.69
CA ALA A 127 -15.23 -0.05 -7.36
C ALA A 127 -15.36 1.04 -8.44
N MET A 128 -15.44 0.66 -9.73
CA MET A 128 -15.54 1.61 -10.85
C MET A 128 -16.84 2.42 -10.78
N CYS A 129 -16.74 3.72 -10.50
CA CYS A 129 -17.85 4.67 -10.39
C CYS A 129 -17.33 6.11 -10.61
N GLU A 130 -18.14 7.14 -10.35
CA GLU A 130 -17.69 8.54 -10.47
C GLU A 130 -16.54 8.88 -9.50
N GLU A 131 -16.52 8.31 -8.30
CA GLU A 131 -15.46 8.54 -7.32
C GLU A 131 -14.16 7.78 -7.64
N PHE A 132 -14.28 6.60 -8.26
CA PHE A 132 -13.15 5.82 -8.77
C PHE A 132 -13.28 5.69 -10.29
N PRO A 133 -12.96 6.77 -11.03
CA PRO A 133 -13.23 6.84 -12.45
C PRO A 133 -12.36 5.85 -13.22
N ARG A 134 -12.91 5.38 -14.34
CA ARG A 134 -12.15 4.61 -15.31
C ARG A 134 -11.11 5.51 -15.98
N ILE A 135 -9.84 5.24 -15.71
CA ILE A 135 -8.71 5.98 -16.27
C ILE A 135 -8.11 5.34 -17.53
N TRP A 136 -8.39 4.05 -17.75
CA TRP A 136 -7.92 3.32 -18.92
C TRP A 136 -8.91 2.25 -19.37
N SER A 137 -8.96 2.04 -20.68
CA SER A 137 -9.70 0.96 -21.31
C SER A 137 -8.88 0.43 -22.46
N LYS A 138 -8.78 -0.90 -22.60
CA LYS A 138 -8.32 -1.46 -23.87
C LYS A 138 -9.32 -1.05 -24.95
N SER A 139 -8.88 -0.32 -25.97
CA SER A 139 -9.68 -0.12 -27.17
C SER A 139 -9.83 -1.49 -27.85
N ASN A 140 -11.03 -1.83 -28.31
CA ASN A 140 -11.22 -2.99 -29.17
C ASN A 140 -10.59 -2.70 -30.54
N GLN A 141 -9.27 -2.78 -30.64
CA GLN A 141 -8.63 -2.99 -31.92
C GLN A 141 -8.76 -4.48 -32.24
N ARG A 142 -9.72 -4.76 -33.13
CA ARG A 142 -9.73 -5.96 -33.97
C ARG A 142 -8.69 -5.80 -35.06
#